data_AF-A0A3C0ZTJ3-F1
#
_entry.id   AF-A0A3C0ZTJ3-F1
#
_cell.length_a   1.000
_cell.length_b   1.000
_cell.length_c   1.000
_cell.angle_alpha   90.00
_cell.angle_beta   90.00
_cell.angle_gamma   90.00
#
_symmetry.space_group_name_H-M   'P 1'
#
loop_
_entity.id
_entity.type
_entity.pdbx_description
1 polymer ?
#
loop_
_entity_poly.entity_id
_entity_poly.type
_entity_poly.pdbx_seq_one_letter_code
_entity_poly.pdbx_strand_id
1 'polypeptide(L)'
;IKRKHINLVLKLNCYRDISIDEEAVINPSPKHIAREMRKRYLYIMLGESMILSEPDDTHMTVFNPDPQLLELIKAIAAGEGLYVWKPSC
;
A
#
# COMPACT_ATOMS: atom_id res chain seq x y z
N ILE A 1 13.44 1.79 -5.74
CA ILE A 1 12.53 1.78 -4.56
C ILE A 1 11.11 1.38 -4.96
N LYS A 2 10.48 2.04 -5.95
CA LYS A 2 9.09 1.78 -6.37
C LYS A 2 8.68 0.32 -6.59
N ARG A 3 9.57 -0.54 -7.12
CA ARG A 3 9.30 -1.99 -7.23
C ARG A 3 8.93 -2.64 -5.88
N LYS A 4 9.63 -2.27 -4.80
CA LYS A 4 9.35 -2.76 -3.44
C LYS A 4 7.99 -2.26 -2.93
N HIS A 5 7.65 -1.01 -3.22
CA HIS A 5 6.34 -0.43 -2.89
C HIS A 5 5.21 -1.19 -3.60
N ILE A 6 5.36 -1.45 -4.90
CA ILE A 6 4.39 -2.25 -5.68
C ILE A 6 4.26 -3.64 -5.07
N ASN A 7 5.37 -4.32 -4.79
CA ASN A 7 5.33 -5.66 -4.19
C ASN A 7 4.61 -5.69 -2.84
N LEU A 8 4.81 -4.68 -1.99
CA LEU A 8 4.11 -4.56 -0.71
C LEU A 8 2.59 -4.49 -0.92
N VAL A 9 2.12 -3.62 -1.82
CA VAL A 9 0.68 -3.48 -2.11
C VAL A 9 0.11 -4.74 -2.75
N LEU A 10 0.84 -5.37 -3.67
CA LEU A 10 0.41 -6.63 -4.29
C LEU A 10 0.28 -7.76 -3.27
N LYS A 11 1.19 -7.84 -2.29
CA LYS A 11 1.08 -8.80 -1.19
C LYS A 11 -0.10 -8.47 -0.29
N LEU A 12 -0.32 -7.20 0.06
CA LEU A 12 -1.48 -6.78 0.85
C LEU A 12 -2.81 -7.14 0.18
N ASN A 13 -2.90 -7.02 -1.15
CA ASN A 13 -4.07 -7.39 -1.96
C ASN A 13 -4.43 -8.89 -1.86
N CYS A 14 -3.54 -9.73 -1.32
CA CYS A 14 -3.83 -11.14 -1.03
C CYS A 14 -4.45 -11.36 0.36
N TYR A 15 -4.33 -10.39 1.27
CA TYR A 15 -4.76 -10.50 2.67
C TYR A 15 -5.92 -9.56 3.03
N ARG A 16 -6.08 -8.46 2.29
CA ARG A 16 -7.10 -7.44 2.51
C ARG A 16 -7.71 -7.03 1.19
N ASP A 17 -8.99 -6.69 1.25
CA ASP A 17 -9.66 -6.03 0.14
C ASP A 17 -9.05 -4.65 -0.08
N ILE A 18 -8.61 -4.40 -1.31
CA ILE A 18 -8.01 -3.14 -1.71
C ILE A 18 -8.83 -2.51 -2.84
N SER A 19 -9.03 -1.19 -2.80
CA SER A 19 -9.42 -0.41 -3.97
C SER A 19 -8.42 0.70 -4.26
N ILE A 20 -8.45 1.22 -5.49
CA ILE A 20 -7.66 2.38 -5.89
C ILE A 20 -8.60 3.58 -5.96
N ASP A 21 -8.22 4.67 -5.32
CA ASP A 21 -9.00 5.89 -5.14
C ASP A 21 -10.43 5.56 -4.66
N GLU A 22 -11.43 6.24 -5.21
CA GLU A 22 -12.85 5.96 -4.99
C GLU A 22 -13.41 4.97 -6.03
N GLU A 23 -12.55 4.18 -6.70
CA GLU A 23 -13.03 3.21 -7.68
C GLU A 23 -13.83 2.10 -6.98
N ALA A 24 -14.96 1.72 -7.59
CA ALA A 24 -15.80 0.62 -7.12
C ALA A 24 -15.15 -0.77 -7.27
N VAL A 25 -14.00 -0.86 -7.94
CA VAL A 25 -13.30 -2.13 -8.19
C VAL A 25 -12.53 -2.54 -6.94
N ILE A 26 -13.05 -3.55 -6.27
CA ILE A 26 -12.37 -4.22 -5.15
C ILE A 26 -11.44 -5.30 -5.69
N ASN A 27 -10.23 -5.38 -5.13
CA ASN A 27 -9.13 -6.24 -5.54
C ASN A 27 -8.80 -6.16 -7.04
N PRO A 28 -8.39 -4.97 -7.55
CA PRO A 28 -7.98 -4.85 -8.93
C PRO A 28 -6.86 -5.83 -9.29
N SER A 29 -6.77 -6.20 -10.56
CA SER A 29 -5.73 -7.15 -10.99
C SER A 29 -4.32 -6.65 -10.60
N PRO A 30 -3.38 -7.55 -10.25
CA PRO A 30 -2.01 -7.15 -9.93
C PRO A 30 -1.33 -6.28 -11.00
N LYS A 31 -1.63 -6.57 -12.28
CA LYS A 31 -1.12 -5.79 -13.42
C LYS A 31 -1.67 -4.36 -13.42
N HIS A 32 -2.94 -4.19 -13.06
CA HIS A 32 -3.58 -2.88 -12.98
C HIS A 32 -2.97 -2.05 -11.82
N ILE A 33 -2.90 -2.61 -10.61
CA ILE A 33 -2.28 -1.95 -9.45
C ILE A 33 -0.87 -1.48 -9.78
N ALA A 34 -0.04 -2.40 -10.31
CA ALA A 34 1.35 -2.09 -10.65
C ALA A 34 1.48 -1.03 -11.76
N ARG A 35 0.53 -0.94 -12.69
CA ARG A 35 0.51 0.07 -13.75
C ARG A 35 0.15 1.44 -13.18
N GLU A 36 -0.94 1.53 -12.43
CA GLU A 36 -1.42 2.80 -11.89
C GLU A 36 -0.40 3.39 -10.90
N MET A 37 0.19 2.57 -10.03
CA MET A 37 1.19 3.03 -9.06
C MET A 37 2.41 3.67 -9.73
N ARG A 38 2.78 3.25 -10.95
CA ARG A 38 3.91 3.83 -11.69
C ARG A 38 3.55 5.12 -12.43
N LYS A 39 2.27 5.37 -12.68
CA LYS A 39 1.81 6.41 -13.59
C LYS A 39 1.47 7.70 -12.86
N ARG A 40 0.88 7.60 -11.67
CA ARG A 40 0.25 8.73 -10.98
C ARG A 40 0.24 8.54 -9.46
N TYR A 41 -0.13 9.60 -8.77
CA TYR A 41 -0.53 9.54 -7.36
C TYR A 41 -1.77 8.67 -7.22
N LEU A 42 -1.75 7.78 -6.23
CA LEU A 42 -2.86 6.93 -5.87
C LEU A 42 -3.15 7.01 -4.38
N TYR A 43 -4.45 6.98 -4.07
CA TYR A 43 -4.95 6.56 -2.78
C TYR A 43 -5.29 5.08 -2.89
N ILE A 44 -4.76 4.25 -2.00
CA ILE A 44 -5.04 2.82 -1.98
C ILE A 44 -5.82 2.56 -0.71
N MET A 45 -7.09 2.22 -0.83
CA MET A 45 -8.01 2.07 0.31
C MET A 45 -7.99 0.63 0.82
N LEU A 46 -7.92 0.47 2.14
CA LEU A 46 -7.98 -0.82 2.84
C LEU A 46 -8.93 -0.68 4.04
N GLY A 47 -10.24 -0.83 3.80
CA GLY A 47 -11.27 -0.48 4.79
C GLY A 47 -11.21 1.02 5.14
N GLU A 48 -11.08 1.33 6.43
CA GLU A 48 -10.96 2.71 6.96
C GLU A 48 -9.52 3.28 6.89
N SER A 49 -8.58 2.50 6.34
CA SER A 49 -7.18 2.87 6.19
C SER A 49 -6.85 3.24 4.75
N MET A 50 -5.83 4.06 4.57
CA MET A 50 -5.42 4.53 3.24
C MET A 50 -3.90 4.51 3.10
N ILE A 51 -3.40 4.03 1.98
CA ILE A 51 -1.98 4.15 1.61
C ILE A 51 -1.86 5.19 0.50
N LEU A 52 -1.08 6.23 0.74
CA LEU A 52 -0.69 7.19 -0.28
C LEU A 52 0.58 6.71 -0.99
N SER A 53 0.51 6.61 -2.32
CA SER A 53 1.66 6.24 -3.15
C SER A 53 1.84 7.22 -4.32
N GLU A 54 3.04 7.77 -4.41
CA GLU A 54 3.48 8.63 -5.51
C GLU A 54 4.52 7.89 -6.39
N PRO A 55 4.60 8.15 -7.71
CA PRO A 55 5.52 7.45 -8.60
C PRO A 55 7.00 7.53 -8.20
N ASP A 56 7.46 8.72 -7.83
CA ASP A 56 8.88 9.02 -7.60
C ASP A 56 9.28 9.06 -6.11
N ASP A 57 8.34 8.77 -5.22
CA ASP A 57 8.56 8.89 -3.80
C ASP A 57 9.38 7.71 -3.23
N THR A 58 10.18 8.03 -2.23
CA THR A 58 11.08 7.10 -1.53
C THR A 58 10.42 6.41 -0.36
N HIS A 59 9.22 6.87 0.04
CA HIS A 59 8.41 6.28 1.09
C HIS A 59 6.97 6.03 0.61
N MET A 60 6.17 5.41 1.47
CA MET A 60 4.72 5.34 1.36
C MET A 60 4.13 5.71 2.70
N THR A 61 3.03 6.44 2.69
CA THR A 61 2.38 6.89 3.91
C THR A 61 1.12 6.09 4.13
N VAL A 62 0.99 5.49 5.32
CA VAL A 62 -0.19 4.73 5.74
C VAL A 62 -0.98 5.55 6.74
N PHE A 63 -2.22 5.85 6.42
CA PHE A 63 -3.15 6.60 7.25
C PHE A 63 -4.13 5.67 7.96
N ASN A 64 -4.37 5.96 9.24
CA ASN A 64 -5.34 5.27 10.10
C ASN A 64 -5.30 3.72 10.02
N PRO A 65 -4.12 3.05 10.07
CA PRO A 65 -4.09 1.59 10.09
C PRO A 65 -4.63 1.07 11.41
N ASP A 66 -5.57 0.13 11.35
CA ASP A 66 -5.94 -0.66 12.53
C ASP A 66 -4.71 -1.48 13.02
N PRO A 67 -4.66 -1.90 14.30
CA PRO A 67 -3.50 -2.62 14.84
C PRO A 67 -3.13 -3.88 14.06
N GLN A 68 -4.10 -4.63 13.53
CA GLN A 68 -3.84 -5.85 12.77
C GLN A 68 -3.27 -5.51 11.39
N LEU A 69 -3.82 -4.50 10.72
CA LEU A 69 -3.29 -4.02 9.44
C LEU A 69 -1.87 -3.48 9.60
N LEU A 70 -1.59 -2.71 10.66
CA LEU A 70 -0.26 -2.18 10.92
C LEU A 70 0.79 -3.29 11.09
N GLU A 71 0.46 -4.33 11.86
CA GLU A 71 1.36 -5.49 12.04
C GLU A 71 1.56 -6.28 10.75
N LEU A 72 0.49 -6.46 9.95
CA LEU A 72 0.59 -7.08 8.64
C LEU A 72 1.51 -6.29 7.70
N ILE A 73 1.36 -4.96 7.65
CA ILE A 73 2.21 -4.09 6.84
C ILE A 73 3.66 -4.18 7.29
N LYS A 74 3.94 -4.18 8.61
CA LYS A 74 5.30 -4.36 9.15
C LYS A 74 5.94 -5.67 8.68
N ALA A 75 5.21 -6.78 8.79
CA ALA A 75 5.70 -8.09 8.39
C ALA A 75 6.01 -8.17 6.89
N ILE A 76 5.09 -7.67 6.06
CA ILE A 76 5.27 -7.65 4.60
C ILE A 76 6.41 -6.71 4.19
N ALA A 77 6.48 -5.52 4.79
CA ALA A 77 7.52 -4.53 4.53
C ALA A 77 8.91 -5.08 4.84
N ALA A 78 9.08 -5.75 5.99
CA ALA A 78 10.34 -6.39 6.35
C ALA A 78 10.78 -7.41 5.30
N GLY A 79 9.84 -8.21 4.77
CA GLY A 79 10.11 -9.17 3.68
C GLY A 79 10.52 -8.55 2.34
N GLU A 80 10.22 -7.25 2.11
CA GLU A 80 10.68 -6.49 0.94
C GLU A 80 11.95 -5.66 1.21
N GLY A 81 12.51 -5.78 2.42
CA GLY A 81 13.62 -4.94 2.89
C GLY A 81 13.22 -3.46 2.98
N LEU A 82 12.01 -3.22 3.48
CA LEU A 82 11.47 -1.92 3.91
C LEU A 82 11.25 -1.97 5.43
N TYR A 83 11.01 -0.82 6.06
CA TYR A 83 10.63 -0.75 7.47
C TYR A 83 9.46 0.23 7.62
N VAL A 84 8.66 0.02 8.65
CA VAL A 84 7.59 0.96 9.02
C VAL A 84 8.14 1.88 10.10
N TRP A 85 8.12 3.18 9.81
CA TRP A 85 8.46 4.20 10.77
C TRP A 85 7.19 4.85 11.30
N LYS A 86 7.01 4.82 12.62
CA LYS A 86 5.95 5.56 13.31
C LYS A 86 6.63 6.67 14.11
N PRO A 87 6.49 7.95 13.72
CA PRO A 87 7.04 9.05 14.51
C PRO A 87 6.46 9.00 15.92
N SER A 88 7.32 9.07 16.93
CA SER A 88 6.90 9.30 18.32
C SER A 88 6.55 10.78 18.42
N CYS A 89 5.30 11.09 18.77
CA CYS A 89 4.96 12.41 19.30
C CYS A 89 5.23 12.43 20.79
#